data_AF-J4WS44-F1
#
_entry.id   AF-J4WS44-F1
#
_cell.length_a   1.000
_cell.length_b   1.000
_cell.length_c   1.000
_cell.angle_alpha   90.00
_cell.angle_beta   90.00
_cell.angle_gamma   90.00
#
_symmetry.space_group_name_H-M   'P 1'
#
loop_
_entity.id
_entity.type
_entity.pdbx_description
1 polymer ?
#
loop_
_entity_poly.entity_id
_entity_poly.type
_entity_poly.pdbx_seq_one_letter_code
_entity_poly.pdbx_strand_id
1 'polypeptide(L)'
;MSFIAQVTISIVIYFLVRFFYKNEKSLNIAVAIGCLSYILIYLLTYEFISILPTIHFMVTGLSLLFIFVAYNEIIFLERKVKKIKEGELLSLESFSVEKYYKVVFKLLGIGLFFLSLALLSGLSLQTVFSSNLILKAIFTFLAWIIYLVVVVGIKYFNFPIKYATRSLFISMWAVLGAYYMNTYLVDS
;
A
#
# COMPACT_ATOMS: atom_id res chain seq x y z
N MET A 1 19.29 -6.88 7.06
CA MET A 1 18.12 -6.12 7.55
C MET A 1 16.86 -6.88 7.16
N SER A 2 15.80 -6.95 7.98
CA SER A 2 14.61 -7.74 7.62
C SER A 2 13.79 -7.03 6.53
N PHE A 3 13.13 -7.81 5.66
CA PHE A 3 12.26 -7.31 4.59
C PHE A 3 11.25 -6.26 5.09
N ILE A 4 10.56 -6.56 6.20
CA ILE A 4 9.58 -5.64 6.80
C ILE A 4 10.24 -4.36 7.31
N ALA A 5 11.45 -4.44 7.86
CA ALA A 5 12.18 -3.25 8.29
C ALA A 5 12.52 -2.32 7.10
N GLN A 6 12.84 -2.87 5.93
CA GLN A 6 13.13 -2.06 4.74
C GLN A 6 11.88 -1.32 4.23
N VAL A 7 10.74 -2.03 4.17
CA VAL A 7 9.45 -1.45 3.78
C VAL A 7 9.05 -0.33 4.76
N THR A 8 9.21 -0.56 6.06
CA THR A 8 8.88 0.44 7.09
C THR A 8 9.78 1.67 7.02
N ILE A 9 11.09 1.54 6.81
CA ILE A 9 11.97 2.70 6.58
C ILE A 9 11.48 3.51 5.36
N SER A 10 11.10 2.83 4.28
CA SER A 10 10.63 3.49 3.06
C SER A 10 9.32 4.25 3.28
N ILE A 11 8.42 3.71 4.11
CA ILE A 11 7.19 4.38 4.55
C ILE A 11 7.52 5.61 5.40
N VAL A 12 8.48 5.52 6.32
CA VAL A 12 8.91 6.66 7.15
C VAL A 12 9.49 7.77 6.27
N ILE A 13 10.34 7.43 5.29
CA ILE A 13 10.88 8.39 4.32
C ILE A 13 9.74 9.08 3.56
N TYR A 14 8.74 8.32 3.09
CA TYR A 14 7.55 8.89 2.46
C TYR A 14 6.87 9.94 3.37
N PHE A 15 6.67 9.66 4.66
CA PHE A 15 6.06 10.63 5.58
C PHE A 15 6.91 11.86 5.82
N LEU A 16 8.23 11.69 5.97
CA LEU A 16 9.13 12.83 6.14
C LEU A 16 9.01 13.78 4.94
N VAL A 17 9.11 13.25 3.71
CA VAL A 17 8.94 14.06 2.50
C VAL A 17 7.54 14.70 2.46
N ARG A 18 6.49 13.94 2.76
CA ARG A 18 5.10 14.43 2.75
C ARG A 18 4.86 15.54 3.77
N PHE A 19 5.52 15.48 4.92
CA PHE A 19 5.39 16.47 5.99
C PHE A 19 6.15 17.77 5.68
N PHE A 20 7.39 17.67 5.21
CA PHE A 20 8.22 18.84 4.92
C PHE A 20 7.83 19.55 3.62
N TYR A 21 7.41 18.80 2.60
CA TYR A 21 7.09 19.36 1.30
C TYR A 21 5.58 19.54 1.14
N LYS A 22 5.06 20.76 1.34
CA LYS A 22 3.60 21.06 1.36
C LYS A 22 3.02 21.50 0.01
N ASN A 23 3.75 21.29 -1.09
CA ASN A 23 3.35 21.72 -2.43
C ASN A 23 2.28 20.81 -3.05
N GLU A 24 1.66 21.20 -4.17
CA GLU A 24 0.68 20.40 -4.87
C GLU A 24 1.24 19.03 -5.31
N LYS A 25 2.49 19.02 -5.79
CA LYS A 25 3.17 17.80 -6.26
C LYS A 25 3.70 16.92 -5.14
N SER A 26 3.49 17.30 -3.88
CA SER A 26 4.13 16.64 -2.74
C SER A 26 3.79 15.18 -2.60
N LEU A 27 2.55 14.79 -2.86
CA LEU A 27 2.18 13.38 -2.81
C LEU A 27 2.95 12.55 -3.83
N ASN A 28 2.99 13.00 -5.09
CA ASN A 28 3.68 12.27 -6.14
C ASN A 28 5.18 12.18 -5.88
N ILE A 29 5.79 13.25 -5.36
CA ILE A 29 7.22 13.28 -5.02
C ILE A 29 7.50 12.36 -3.82
N ALA A 30 6.69 12.42 -2.77
CA ALA A 30 6.84 11.56 -1.60
C ALA A 30 6.73 10.08 -1.97
N VAL A 31 5.75 9.72 -2.82
CA VAL A 31 5.60 8.34 -3.30
C VAL A 31 6.78 7.92 -4.15
N ALA A 32 7.24 8.77 -5.08
CA ALA A 32 8.40 8.46 -5.92
C ALA A 32 9.66 8.23 -5.08
N ILE A 33 9.93 9.11 -4.10
CA ILE A 33 11.08 8.98 -3.19
C ILE A 33 10.93 7.73 -2.32
N GLY A 34 9.74 7.45 -1.78
CA GLY A 34 9.46 6.23 -1.01
C GLY A 34 9.75 4.97 -1.82
N CYS A 35 9.23 4.86 -3.04
CA CYS A 35 9.48 3.72 -3.93
C CYS A 35 10.96 3.58 -4.29
N LEU A 36 11.62 4.68 -4.63
CA LEU A 36 13.05 4.69 -4.98
C LEU A 36 13.91 4.28 -3.79
N SER A 37 13.58 4.76 -2.58
CA SER A 37 14.25 4.37 -1.35
C SER A 37 14.11 2.86 -1.08
N TYR A 38 12.92 2.30 -1.26
CA TYR A 38 12.71 0.86 -1.10
C TYR A 38 13.54 0.04 -2.08
N ILE A 39 13.52 0.39 -3.36
CA ILE A 39 14.27 -0.32 -4.40
C ILE A 39 15.78 -0.26 -4.11
N LEU A 40 16.31 0.91 -3.73
CA LEU A 40 17.72 1.06 -3.40
C LEU A 40 18.12 0.27 -2.15
N ILE A 41 17.35 0.36 -1.07
CA ILE A 41 17.62 -0.39 0.17
C ILE A 41 17.61 -1.90 -0.11
N TYR A 42 16.64 -2.37 -0.89
CA TYR A 42 16.56 -3.78 -1.27
C TYR A 42 17.81 -4.22 -2.05
N LEU A 43 18.19 -3.49 -3.09
CA LEU A 43 19.36 -3.79 -3.93
C LEU A 43 20.69 -3.74 -3.17
N LEU A 44 20.82 -2.87 -2.16
CA LEU A 44 22.02 -2.76 -1.35
C LEU A 44 22.12 -3.83 -0.26
N THR A 45 20.99 -4.39 0.19
CA THR A 45 20.96 -5.34 1.31
C THR A 45 20.97 -6.79 0.85
N TYR A 46 20.29 -7.10 -0.26
CA TYR A 46 20.11 -8.47 -0.72
C TYR A 46 20.99 -8.75 -1.93
N GLU A 47 21.74 -9.84 -1.86
CA GLU A 47 22.47 -10.36 -3.01
C GLU A 47 21.50 -10.83 -4.10
N PHE A 48 21.88 -10.61 -5.36
CA PHE A 48 21.09 -11.03 -6.50
C PHE A 48 21.22 -12.54 -6.71
N ILE A 49 20.32 -13.31 -6.09
CA ILE A 49 20.33 -14.78 -6.18
C ILE A 49 19.73 -15.25 -7.51
N SER A 50 18.55 -14.75 -7.87
CA SER A 50 17.88 -15.03 -9.14
C SER A 50 16.80 -13.99 -9.45
N ILE A 51 16.39 -13.92 -10.72
CA ILE A 51 15.47 -12.89 -11.23
C ILE A 51 14.09 -13.00 -10.57
N LEU A 52 13.51 -14.20 -10.48
CA LEU A 52 12.12 -14.38 -10.06
C LEU A 52 11.87 -14.02 -8.57
N PRO A 53 12.68 -14.48 -7.60
CA PRO A 53 12.54 -14.06 -6.20
C PRO A 53 12.83 -12.58 -6.02
N THR A 54 13.80 -12.03 -6.74
CA THR A 54 14.12 -10.59 -6.71
C THR A 54 12.92 -9.75 -7.13
N ILE A 55 12.28 -10.10 -8.25
CA ILE A 55 11.07 -9.42 -8.72
C ILE A 55 9.94 -9.58 -7.69
N HIS A 56 9.74 -10.78 -7.14
CA HIS A 56 8.69 -11.01 -6.16
C HIS A 56 8.86 -10.13 -4.92
N PHE A 57 10.06 -10.12 -4.32
CA PHE A 57 10.32 -9.28 -3.14
C PHE A 57 10.25 -7.78 -3.46
N MET A 58 10.68 -7.34 -4.63
CA MET A 58 10.49 -5.95 -5.06
C MET A 58 9.01 -5.58 -5.18
N VAL A 59 8.24 -6.40 -5.88
CA VAL A 59 6.81 -6.14 -6.13
C VAL A 59 5.99 -6.23 -4.83
N THR A 60 6.30 -7.17 -3.95
CA THR A 60 5.62 -7.32 -2.64
C THR A 60 5.91 -6.17 -1.69
N GLY A 61 7.14 -5.67 -1.63
CA GLY A 61 7.44 -4.50 -0.80
C GLY A 61 6.83 -3.22 -1.36
N LEU A 62 6.82 -3.06 -2.68
CA LEU A 62 6.11 -1.95 -3.33
C LEU A 62 4.60 -2.05 -3.07
N SER A 63 3.99 -3.24 -3.13
CA SER A 63 2.56 -3.39 -2.85
C SER A 63 2.21 -3.00 -1.42
N LEU A 64 3.00 -3.44 -0.43
CA LEU A 64 2.86 -3.02 0.97
C LEU A 64 2.98 -1.51 1.13
N LEU A 65 3.99 -0.89 0.50
CA LEU A 65 4.18 0.57 0.53
C LEU A 65 2.96 1.29 -0.05
N PHE A 66 2.47 0.88 -1.22
CA PHE A 66 1.32 1.52 -1.86
C PHE A 66 0.02 1.32 -1.08
N ILE A 67 -0.22 0.14 -0.50
CA ILE A 67 -1.40 -0.10 0.36
C ILE A 67 -1.36 0.84 1.56
N PHE A 68 -0.19 0.97 2.20
CA PHE A 68 -0.02 1.84 3.35
C PHE A 68 -0.21 3.31 2.99
N VAL A 69 0.41 3.78 1.89
CA VAL A 69 0.25 5.15 1.40
C VAL A 69 -1.20 5.44 1.04
N ALA A 70 -1.85 4.56 0.29
CA ALA A 70 -3.23 4.74 -0.14
C ALA A 70 -4.18 4.83 1.07
N TYR A 71 -4.00 3.98 2.07
CA TYR A 71 -4.75 4.05 3.31
C TYR A 71 -4.63 5.42 4.00
N ASN A 72 -3.40 5.93 4.17
CA ASN A 72 -3.18 7.22 4.83
C ASN A 72 -3.77 8.39 4.05
N GLU A 73 -3.60 8.41 2.73
CA GLU A 73 -4.12 9.48 1.89
C GLU A 73 -5.66 9.51 1.85
N ILE A 74 -6.31 8.35 1.97
CA ILE A 74 -7.77 8.29 2.10
C ILE A 74 -8.23 8.81 3.46
N ILE A 75 -7.48 8.57 4.55
CA ILE A 75 -7.78 9.19 5.85
C ILE A 75 -7.68 10.72 5.75
N PHE A 76 -6.64 11.25 5.12
CA PHE A 76 -6.51 12.70 4.92
C PHE A 76 -7.68 13.25 4.09
N LEU A 77 -8.09 12.55 3.04
CA LEU A 77 -9.24 12.92 2.23
C LEU A 77 -10.55 12.86 3.03
N GLU A 78 -10.75 11.85 3.87
CA GLU A 78 -11.92 11.73 4.76
C GLU A 78 -12.00 12.90 5.73
N ARG A 79 -10.88 13.25 6.39
CA ARG A 79 -10.80 14.38 7.31
C ARG A 79 -11.14 15.70 6.62
N LYS A 80 -10.62 15.91 5.41
CA LYS A 80 -10.90 17.10 4.59
C LYS A 80 -12.39 17.19 4.21
N VAL A 81 -12.97 16.10 3.73
CA VAL A 81 -14.41 16.03 3.41
C VAL A 81 -15.27 16.29 4.65
N LYS A 82 -14.85 15.80 5.82
CA LYS A 82 -15.55 16.02 7.09
C LYS A 82 -15.54 17.49 7.51
N LYS A 83 -14.37 18.16 7.49
CA LYS A 83 -14.25 19.60 7.80
C LYS A 83 -15.14 20.47 6.92
N ILE A 84 -15.20 20.17 5.62
CA ILE A 84 -16.07 20.88 4.68
C ILE A 84 -17.55 20.69 5.03
N LYS A 85 -17.96 19.47 5.42
CA LYS A 85 -19.33 19.22 5.89
C LYS A 85 -19.66 19.94 7.20
N GLU A 86 -18.66 20.18 8.03
CA GLU A 86 -18.77 20.92 9.30
C GLU A 86 -18.72 22.45 9.11
N GLY A 87 -18.57 22.94 7.86
CA GLY A 87 -18.53 24.37 7.55
C GLY A 87 -17.18 25.05 7.84
N GLU A 88 -16.17 24.28 8.25
CA GLU A 88 -14.80 24.77 8.46
C GLU A 88 -14.08 24.94 7.11
N LEU A 89 -14.44 26.00 6.37
CA LEU A 89 -13.71 26.41 5.17
C LEU A 89 -12.40 27.09 5.59
N LEU A 90 -11.39 26.29 5.94
CA LEU A 90 -10.01 26.77 6.01
C LEU A 90 -9.61 27.21 4.59
N SER A 91 -9.66 28.52 4.36
CA SER A 91 -9.33 29.26 3.13
C SER A 91 -7.87 29.11 2.64
N LEU A 92 -7.15 28.09 3.12
CA LEU A 92 -5.71 27.87 2.93
C LEU A 92 -5.36 26.44 2.46
N GLU A 93 -6.34 25.63 2.03
CA GLU A 93 -6.03 24.31 1.48
C GLU A 93 -5.66 24.39 -0.01
N SER A 94 -4.42 23.99 -0.34
CA SER A 94 -3.84 24.06 -1.69
C SER A 94 -4.48 23.16 -2.76
N PHE A 95 -5.53 22.42 -2.42
CA PHE A 95 -6.15 21.42 -3.31
C PHE A 95 -7.66 21.46 -3.24
N SER A 96 -8.34 21.36 -4.39
CA SER A 96 -9.76 21.01 -4.40
C SER A 96 -9.95 19.55 -3.97
N VAL A 97 -11.08 19.25 -3.31
CA VAL A 97 -11.44 17.89 -2.90
C VAL A 97 -11.45 16.94 -4.09
N GLU A 98 -12.04 17.36 -5.22
CA GLU A 98 -12.16 16.53 -6.41
C GLU A 98 -10.79 16.13 -7.00
N LYS A 99 -9.83 17.07 -7.06
CA LYS A 99 -8.47 16.78 -7.53
C LYS A 99 -7.79 15.79 -6.59
N TYR A 100 -8.01 15.91 -5.28
CA TYR A 100 -7.46 14.98 -4.30
C TYR A 100 -8.08 13.58 -4.41
N TYR A 101 -9.40 13.47 -4.62
CA TYR A 101 -10.07 12.21 -4.97
C TYR A 101 -9.44 11.54 -6.20
N LYS A 102 -9.24 12.27 -7.30
CA LYS A 102 -8.63 11.72 -8.53
C LYS A 102 -7.23 11.16 -8.28
N VAL A 103 -6.42 11.89 -7.52
CA VAL A 103 -5.05 11.46 -7.18
C VAL A 103 -5.05 10.22 -6.30
N VAL A 104 -5.88 10.21 -5.25
CA VAL A 104 -6.02 9.08 -4.34
C VAL A 104 -6.55 7.84 -5.07
N PHE A 105 -7.51 8.01 -5.97
CA PHE A 105 -8.02 6.92 -6.79
C PHE A 105 -6.94 6.34 -7.72
N LYS A 106 -6.09 7.19 -8.30
CA LYS A 106 -4.93 6.74 -9.09
C LYS A 106 -3.95 5.93 -8.23
N LEU A 107 -3.65 6.39 -7.02
CA LEU A 107 -2.81 5.64 -6.07
C LEU A 107 -3.41 4.29 -5.71
N LEU A 108 -4.72 4.25 -5.47
CA LEU A 108 -5.42 2.99 -5.22
C LEU A 108 -5.22 2.01 -6.37
N GLY A 109 -5.48 2.43 -7.61
CA GLY A 109 -5.30 1.59 -8.79
C GLY A 109 -3.87 1.06 -8.94
N ILE A 110 -2.85 1.89 -8.67
CA ILE A 110 -1.45 1.48 -8.68
C ILE A 110 -1.16 0.45 -7.59
N GLY A 111 -1.67 0.65 -6.37
CA GLY A 111 -1.53 -0.33 -5.29
C GLY A 111 -2.17 -1.68 -5.61
N LEU A 112 -3.35 -1.69 -6.23
CA LEU A 112 -4.00 -2.92 -6.69
C LEU A 112 -3.18 -3.62 -7.77
N PHE A 113 -2.58 -2.86 -8.69
CA PHE A 113 -1.70 -3.41 -9.73
C PHE A 113 -0.49 -4.13 -9.12
N PHE A 114 0.23 -3.49 -8.20
CA PHE A 114 1.35 -4.13 -7.50
C PHE A 114 0.92 -5.32 -6.64
N LEU A 115 -0.24 -5.25 -5.98
CA LEU A 115 -0.77 -6.37 -5.22
C LEU A 115 -1.12 -7.57 -6.12
N SER A 116 -1.63 -7.31 -7.32
CA SER A 116 -1.91 -8.35 -8.33
C SER A 116 -0.63 -9.00 -8.82
N LEU A 117 0.41 -8.20 -9.11
CA LEU A 117 1.74 -8.73 -9.47
C LEU A 117 2.38 -9.52 -8.32
N ALA A 118 2.17 -9.08 -7.06
CA ALA A 118 2.67 -9.78 -5.88
C ALA A 118 2.04 -11.17 -5.74
N LEU A 119 0.74 -11.29 -5.99
CA LEU A 119 0.03 -12.58 -6.03
C LEU A 119 0.55 -13.47 -7.16
N LEU A 120 0.64 -12.95 -8.38
CA LEU A 120 1.10 -13.71 -9.54
C LEU A 120 2.54 -14.22 -9.36
N SER A 121 3.43 -13.36 -8.87
CA SER A 121 4.83 -13.73 -8.60
C SER A 121 4.98 -14.67 -7.41
N GLY A 122 4.12 -14.56 -6.39
CA GLY A 122 4.14 -15.45 -5.24
C GLY A 122 3.72 -16.88 -5.60
N LEU A 123 2.70 -17.03 -6.45
CA LEU A 123 2.24 -18.33 -6.93
C LEU A 123 3.24 -18.99 -7.89
N SER A 124 4.01 -18.21 -8.67
CA SER A 124 4.95 -18.75 -9.63
C SER A 124 6.30 -19.18 -9.03
N LEU A 125 6.62 -18.74 -7.81
CA LEU A 125 7.88 -19.05 -7.15
C LEU A 125 7.97 -20.47 -6.58
N GLN A 126 6.83 -21.14 -6.38
CA GLN A 126 6.78 -22.36 -5.60
C GLN A 126 6.20 -23.52 -6.39
N THR A 127 6.95 -24.62 -6.38
CA THR A 127 6.52 -25.91 -6.91
C THR A 127 5.92 -26.81 -5.82
N VAL A 128 6.21 -26.53 -4.54
CA VAL A 128 5.68 -27.26 -3.37
C VAL A 128 5.08 -26.26 -2.38
N PHE A 129 3.79 -26.42 -2.09
CA PHE A 129 3.06 -25.56 -1.15
C PHE A 129 3.20 -26.11 0.27
N SER A 130 3.96 -25.41 1.12
CA SER A 130 3.92 -25.65 2.57
C SER A 130 2.73 -24.92 3.21
N SER A 131 2.29 -25.37 4.40
CA SER A 131 1.15 -24.77 5.13
C SER A 131 1.31 -23.25 5.33
N ASN A 132 2.53 -22.77 5.57
CA ASN A 132 2.83 -21.34 5.75
C ASN A 132 2.62 -20.52 4.47
N LEU A 133 2.92 -21.12 3.33
CA LEU A 133 2.76 -20.49 2.02
C LEU A 133 1.31 -20.44 1.59
N ILE A 134 0.56 -21.51 1.87
CA ILE A 134 -0.90 -21.55 1.66
C ILE A 134 -1.57 -20.44 2.47
N LEU A 135 -1.18 -20.29 3.75
CA LEU A 135 -1.73 -19.26 4.63
C LEU A 135 -1.40 -17.84 4.10
N LYS A 136 -0.15 -17.58 3.70
CA LYS A 136 0.23 -16.32 3.04
C LYS A 136 -0.58 -16.02 1.79
N ALA A 137 -0.77 -17.03 0.93
CA ALA A 137 -1.54 -16.89 -0.29
C ALA A 137 -3.00 -16.53 0.01
N ILE A 138 -3.64 -17.21 0.98
CA ILE A 138 -5.02 -16.95 1.39
C ILE A 138 -5.18 -15.51 1.91
N PHE A 139 -4.31 -15.07 2.82
CA PHE A 139 -4.40 -13.71 3.37
C PHE A 139 -4.14 -12.63 2.31
N THR A 140 -3.18 -12.86 1.41
CA THR A 140 -2.89 -11.92 0.31
C THR A 140 -4.04 -11.89 -0.70
N PHE A 141 -4.67 -13.03 -0.98
CA PHE A 141 -5.82 -13.13 -1.86
C PHE A 141 -7.06 -12.44 -1.26
N LEU A 142 -7.30 -12.63 0.04
CA LEU A 142 -8.35 -11.92 0.76
C LEU A 142 -8.13 -10.40 0.73
N ALA A 143 -6.89 -9.96 0.99
CA ALA A 143 -6.52 -8.55 0.89
C ALA A 143 -6.78 -7.98 -0.51
N TRP A 144 -6.48 -8.77 -1.55
CA TRP A 144 -6.71 -8.40 -2.94
C TRP A 144 -8.20 -8.25 -3.28
N ILE A 145 -9.06 -9.19 -2.83
CA ILE A 145 -10.51 -9.07 -3.01
C ILE A 145 -11.03 -7.80 -2.34
N ILE A 146 -10.66 -7.56 -1.08
CA ILE A 146 -11.11 -6.36 -0.35
C ILE A 146 -10.67 -5.08 -1.09
N TYR A 147 -9.41 -5.05 -1.53
CA TYR A 147 -8.86 -3.90 -2.23
C TYR A 147 -9.55 -3.67 -3.58
N LEU A 148 -9.83 -4.74 -4.34
CA LEU A 148 -10.57 -4.69 -5.60
C LEU A 148 -11.98 -4.14 -5.38
N VAL A 149 -12.71 -4.65 -4.37
CA VAL A 149 -14.05 -4.18 -4.02
C VAL A 149 -14.04 -2.70 -3.66
N VAL A 150 -13.00 -2.19 -2.98
CA VAL A 150 -12.87 -0.75 -2.69
C VAL A 150 -12.69 0.06 -3.97
N VAL A 151 -11.79 -0.34 -4.87
CA VAL A 151 -11.55 0.38 -6.13
C VAL A 151 -12.81 0.40 -7.00
N VAL A 152 -13.48 -0.73 -7.14
CA VAL A 152 -14.73 -0.85 -7.91
C VAL A 152 -15.86 -0.08 -7.23
N GLY A 153 -15.98 -0.19 -5.90
CA GLY A 153 -16.99 0.48 -5.08
C GLY A 153 -16.92 2.00 -5.18
N ILE A 154 -15.71 2.57 -5.15
CA ILE A 154 -15.52 4.02 -5.33
C ILE A 154 -15.87 4.44 -6.75
N LYS A 155 -15.43 3.69 -7.77
CA LYS A 155 -15.58 4.09 -9.18
C LYS A 155 -17.00 3.96 -9.73
N TYR A 156 -17.69 2.87 -9.40
CA TYR A 156 -18.96 2.52 -10.03
C TYR A 156 -20.17 2.69 -9.08
N PHE A 157 -19.96 2.55 -7.77
CA PHE A 157 -21.05 2.57 -6.78
C PHE A 157 -21.02 3.81 -5.88
N ASN A 158 -20.13 4.77 -6.14
CA ASN A 158 -19.96 5.99 -5.34
C ASN A 158 -19.85 5.70 -3.82
N PHE A 159 -19.13 4.63 -3.46
CA PHE A 159 -18.97 4.24 -2.06
C PHE A 159 -18.46 5.40 -1.20
N PRO A 160 -19.09 5.67 -0.04
CA PRO A 160 -18.60 6.70 0.85
C PRO A 160 -17.16 6.41 1.27
N ILE A 161 -16.31 7.44 1.27
CA ILE A 161 -14.92 7.32 1.70
C ILE A 161 -14.79 6.64 3.07
N LYS A 162 -15.72 6.90 3.98
CA LYS A 162 -15.75 6.29 5.32
C LYS A 162 -15.75 4.74 5.30
N TYR A 163 -16.38 4.14 4.30
CA TYR A 163 -16.36 2.69 4.14
C TYR A 163 -15.07 2.23 3.45
N ALA A 164 -14.57 3.00 2.49
CA ALA A 164 -13.28 2.73 1.85
C ALA A 164 -12.12 2.74 2.85
N THR A 165 -12.07 3.70 3.80
CA THR A 165 -11.03 3.74 4.85
C THR A 165 -11.05 2.50 5.72
N ARG A 166 -12.24 2.06 6.16
CA ARG A 166 -12.41 0.85 6.98
C ARG A 166 -11.96 -0.41 6.24
N SER A 167 -12.39 -0.58 4.99
CA SER A 167 -12.03 -1.76 4.19
C SER A 167 -10.54 -1.81 3.87
N LEU A 168 -9.91 -0.68 3.56
CA LEU A 168 -8.47 -0.62 3.30
C LEU A 168 -7.63 -0.90 4.54
N PHE A 169 -8.10 -0.49 5.72
CA PHE A 169 -7.47 -0.87 6.97
C PHE A 169 -7.42 -2.39 7.14
N ILE A 170 -8.54 -3.07 6.87
CA ILE A 170 -8.63 -4.53 6.94
C ILE A 170 -7.69 -5.17 5.91
N SER A 171 -7.66 -4.66 4.67
CA SER A 171 -6.74 -5.15 3.63
C SER A 171 -5.27 -5.02 4.05
N MET A 172 -4.88 -3.87 4.61
CA MET A 172 -3.51 -3.64 5.11
C MET A 172 -3.13 -4.65 6.20
N TRP A 173 -4.00 -4.87 7.19
CA TRP A 173 -3.74 -5.85 8.25
C TRP A 173 -3.69 -7.29 7.75
N ALA A 174 -4.51 -7.65 6.77
CA ALA A 174 -4.46 -8.97 6.16
C ALA A 174 -3.10 -9.23 5.49
N VAL A 175 -2.56 -8.25 4.75
CA VAL A 175 -1.22 -8.38 4.14
C VAL A 175 -0.13 -8.43 5.22
N LEU A 176 -0.16 -7.56 6.22
CA LEU A 176 0.82 -7.60 7.32
C LEU A 176 0.77 -8.94 8.07
N GLY A 177 -0.43 -9.45 8.36
CA GLY A 177 -0.64 -10.76 8.96
C GLY A 177 0.00 -11.88 8.16
N ALA A 178 -0.14 -11.88 6.83
CA ALA A 178 0.52 -12.85 5.96
C ALA A 178 2.06 -12.90 6.17
N TYR A 179 2.71 -11.74 6.28
CA TYR A 179 4.17 -11.68 6.42
C TYR A 179 4.65 -11.94 7.85
N TYR A 180 3.91 -11.50 8.88
CA TYR A 180 4.27 -11.73 10.28
C TYR A 180 3.90 -13.13 10.81
N MET A 181 2.81 -13.75 10.34
CA MET A 181 2.45 -15.12 10.77
C MET A 181 3.49 -16.16 10.35
N ASN A 182 4.39 -15.80 9.41
CA ASN A 182 5.51 -16.64 9.02
C ASN A 182 6.50 -16.92 10.15
N THR A 183 6.68 -16.00 11.11
CA THR A 183 7.64 -16.19 12.21
C THR A 183 7.08 -17.04 13.34
N TYR A 184 5.75 -17.07 13.51
CA TYR A 184 5.12 -17.78 14.64
C TYR A 184 4.83 -19.26 14.36
N LEU A 185 4.80 -19.69 13.10
CA LEU A 185 4.50 -21.08 12.70
C LEU A 185 5.75 -21.90 12.31
N VAL A 186 6.94 -21.31 12.39
CA VAL A 186 8.22 -21.98 12.06
C VAL A 186 8.98 -22.43 13.32
N ASP A 187 8.71 -21.81 14.46
CA ASP A 187 9.36 -22.12 15.76
C ASP A 187 8.47 -22.95 16.70
N SER A 188 7.42 -23.62 16.17
CA SER A 188 6.52 -24.50 16.94
C SER A 188 6.49 -25.92 16.40
#